data_AF-A0A0L0FL34-F1
#
_entry.id   AF-A0A0L0FL34-F1
#
_cell.length_a   1.000
_cell.length_b   1.000
_cell.length_c   1.000
_cell.angle_alpha   90.00
_cell.angle_beta   90.00
_cell.angle_gamma   90.00
#
_symmetry.space_group_name_H-M   'P 1'
#
loop_
_entity.id
_entity.type
_entity.pdbx_description
1 polymer ?
#
loop_
_entity_poly.entity_id
_entity_poly.type
_entity_poly.pdbx_seq_one_letter_code
_entity_poly.pdbx_strand_id
1 'polypeptide(L)'
;LCVAIDVPLFDLTVFQALVAVTLGCVVSLVAVRALGDTDLNPVSGIGKVSQVVFGVLNSDNLVANIVGGGVAESGAQQAGDVMQAYKTAYLLSSSPKANFMASIIGTIVSIPMAVISYDLYRDAYNIPIDTKPPAAEIWASMARLMRDGVSGLAPHIGAFLLVFALFGATIPILHEFGSPSVNRFLPSATAFAIGM
;
A
#
# COMPACT_ATOMS: atom_id res chain seq x y z
N LEU A 1 -15.63 -9.73 3.98
CA LEU A 1 -15.33 -9.13 5.30
C LEU A 1 -15.10 -7.63 5.17
N CYS A 2 -14.07 -7.18 4.43
CA CYS A 2 -13.78 -5.75 4.22
C CYS A 2 -15.03 -4.93 3.86
N VAL A 3 -15.76 -5.30 2.79
CA VAL A 3 -17.00 -4.58 2.40
C VAL A 3 -18.03 -4.49 3.53
N ALA A 4 -18.19 -5.53 4.35
CA ALA A 4 -19.18 -5.54 5.43
C ALA A 4 -18.76 -4.67 6.63
N ILE A 5 -17.46 -4.40 6.78
CA ILE A 5 -16.89 -3.55 7.83
C ILE A 5 -16.79 -2.11 7.33
N ASP A 6 -16.18 -1.90 6.16
CA ASP A 6 -15.82 -0.57 5.67
C ASP A 6 -17.03 0.30 5.34
N VAL A 7 -18.09 -0.31 4.79
CA VAL A 7 -19.32 0.40 4.43
C VAL A 7 -19.99 1.06 5.65
N PRO A 8 -20.31 0.34 6.74
CA PRO A 8 -20.96 0.95 7.91
C PRO A 8 -20.03 1.77 8.80
N LEU A 9 -18.72 1.45 8.87
CA LEU A 9 -17.79 2.15 9.78
C LEU A 9 -17.23 3.45 9.21
N PHE A 10 -17.07 3.54 7.89
CA PHE A 10 -16.34 4.63 7.25
C PHE A 10 -17.15 5.33 6.15
N ASP A 11 -18.46 5.05 6.06
CA ASP A 11 -19.38 5.61 5.06
C ASP A 11 -18.91 5.39 3.61
N LEU A 12 -18.28 4.24 3.33
CA LEU A 12 -17.97 3.84 1.96
C LEU A 12 -19.24 3.30 1.27
N THR A 13 -19.39 3.60 -0.01
CA THR A 13 -20.34 2.85 -0.84
C THR A 13 -19.81 1.43 -1.09
N VAL A 14 -20.72 0.46 -1.31
CA VAL A 14 -20.33 -0.93 -1.67
C VAL A 14 -19.39 -0.93 -2.89
N PHE A 15 -19.64 -0.05 -3.86
CA PHE A 15 -18.80 0.11 -5.03
C PHE A 15 -17.36 0.53 -4.66
N GLN A 16 -17.21 1.55 -3.82
CA GLN A 16 -15.91 2.00 -3.32
C GLN A 16 -15.16 0.89 -2.57
N ALA A 17 -15.84 0.15 -1.70
CA ALA A 17 -15.23 -0.95 -0.97
C ALA A 17 -14.77 -2.08 -1.90
N LEU A 18 -15.55 -2.42 -2.93
CA LEU A 18 -15.15 -3.39 -3.95
C LEU A 18 -13.93 -2.91 -4.74
N VAL A 19 -13.90 -1.64 -5.14
CA VAL A 19 -12.74 -1.05 -5.82
C VAL A 19 -11.49 -1.12 -4.94
N ALA A 20 -11.59 -0.79 -3.66
CA ALA A 20 -10.47 -0.88 -2.72
C ALA A 20 -9.88 -2.30 -2.68
N VAL A 21 -10.75 -3.32 -2.54
CA VAL A 21 -10.33 -4.72 -2.49
C VAL A 21 -9.70 -5.16 -3.82
N THR A 22 -10.32 -4.81 -4.96
CA THR A 22 -9.78 -5.17 -6.27
C THR A 22 -8.42 -4.50 -6.53
N LEU A 23 -8.30 -3.21 -6.22
CA LEU A 23 -7.02 -2.50 -6.30
C LEU A 23 -5.98 -3.17 -5.43
N GLY A 24 -6.34 -3.48 -4.17
CA GLY A 24 -5.51 -4.25 -3.24
C GLY A 24 -4.95 -5.52 -3.87
N CYS A 25 -5.80 -6.36 -4.46
CA CYS A 25 -5.35 -7.58 -5.15
C CYS A 25 -4.36 -7.31 -6.28
N VAL A 26 -4.57 -6.27 -7.09
CA VAL A 26 -3.67 -5.91 -8.19
C VAL A 26 -2.32 -5.43 -7.67
N VAL A 27 -2.33 -4.51 -6.70
CA VAL A 27 -1.10 -3.94 -6.15
C VAL A 27 -0.32 -4.93 -5.27
N SER A 28 -0.97 -5.93 -4.69
CA SER A 28 -0.30 -7.05 -4.01
C SER A 28 0.71 -7.76 -4.91
N LEU A 29 0.47 -7.86 -6.22
CA LEU A 29 1.43 -8.47 -7.16
C LEU A 29 2.72 -7.66 -7.25
N VAL A 30 2.59 -6.33 -7.28
CA VAL A 30 3.73 -5.40 -7.32
C VAL A 30 4.50 -5.48 -6.01
N ALA A 31 3.80 -5.48 -4.86
CA ALA A 31 4.39 -5.62 -3.54
C ALA A 31 5.20 -6.92 -3.38
N VAL A 32 4.60 -8.05 -3.72
CA VAL A 32 5.22 -9.38 -3.61
C VAL A 32 6.48 -9.48 -4.47
N ARG A 33 6.43 -8.92 -5.70
CA ARG A 33 7.60 -8.87 -6.59
C ARG A 33 8.69 -7.96 -6.03
N ALA A 34 8.32 -6.76 -5.59
CA ALA A 34 9.27 -5.83 -5.01
C ALA A 34 9.98 -6.41 -3.78
N LEU A 35 9.20 -7.04 -2.90
CA LEU A 35 9.69 -7.74 -1.72
C LEU A 35 10.62 -8.91 -2.09
N GLY A 36 10.28 -9.68 -3.12
CA GLY A 36 11.12 -10.77 -3.61
C GLY A 36 12.46 -10.30 -4.19
N ASP A 37 12.47 -9.16 -4.88
CA ASP A 37 13.64 -8.61 -5.55
C ASP A 37 14.56 -7.81 -4.61
N THR A 38 13.99 -7.17 -3.58
CA THR A 38 14.71 -6.15 -2.77
C THR A 38 14.64 -6.37 -1.26
N ASP A 39 13.90 -7.39 -0.81
CA ASP A 39 13.60 -7.64 0.61
C ASP A 39 12.84 -6.49 1.30
N LEU A 40 12.25 -5.57 0.51
CA LEU A 40 11.45 -4.47 1.02
C LEU A 40 10.10 -4.39 0.31
N ASN A 41 9.04 -4.26 1.10
CA ASN A 41 7.67 -4.13 0.59
C ASN A 41 7.26 -2.64 0.53
N PRO A 42 7.03 -2.04 -0.66
CA PRO A 42 6.77 -0.61 -0.81
C PRO A 42 5.31 -0.22 -0.51
N VAL A 43 4.78 -0.71 0.62
CA VAL A 43 3.35 -0.63 0.96
C VAL A 43 2.84 0.81 1.07
N SER A 44 3.65 1.72 1.62
CA SER A 44 3.29 3.13 1.74
C SER A 44 3.17 3.83 0.38
N GLY A 45 3.93 3.40 -0.63
CA GLY A 45 3.81 3.92 -2.00
C GLY A 45 2.54 3.39 -2.66
N ILE A 46 2.29 2.09 -2.51
CA ILE A 46 1.11 1.40 -3.01
C ILE A 46 -0.19 2.01 -2.46
N GLY A 47 -0.25 2.29 -1.16
CA GLY A 47 -1.39 2.93 -0.52
C GLY A 47 -1.72 4.28 -1.15
N LYS A 48 -0.70 5.11 -1.45
CA LYS A 48 -0.89 6.42 -2.10
C LYS A 48 -1.36 6.30 -3.55
N VAL A 49 -0.95 5.27 -4.29
CA VAL A 49 -1.49 5.01 -5.63
C VAL A 49 -2.99 4.74 -5.55
N SER A 50 -3.43 3.94 -4.57
CA SER A 50 -4.87 3.74 -4.31
C SER A 50 -5.57 5.06 -3.93
N GLN A 51 -4.95 5.91 -3.10
CA GLN A 51 -5.47 7.25 -2.79
C GLN A 51 -5.67 8.13 -4.03
N VAL A 52 -4.80 8.02 -5.06
CA VAL A 52 -5.03 8.72 -6.35
C VAL A 52 -6.31 8.23 -7.02
N VAL A 53 -6.52 6.91 -7.08
CA VAL A 53 -7.74 6.34 -7.69
C VAL A 53 -8.98 6.78 -6.92
N PHE A 54 -8.95 6.73 -5.59
CA PHE A 54 -10.06 7.19 -4.75
C PHE A 54 -10.32 8.69 -4.87
N GLY A 55 -9.27 9.49 -5.07
CA GLY A 55 -9.39 10.91 -5.34
C GLY A 55 -10.15 11.22 -6.63
N VAL A 56 -9.97 10.40 -7.67
CA VAL A 56 -10.71 10.52 -8.93
C VAL A 56 -12.15 10.03 -8.79
N LEU A 57 -12.37 8.98 -7.99
CA LEU A 57 -13.70 8.39 -7.80
C LEU A 57 -14.62 9.22 -6.90
N ASN A 58 -14.06 9.79 -5.83
CA ASN A 58 -14.80 10.62 -4.88
C ASN A 58 -13.81 11.53 -4.13
N SER A 59 -13.54 12.70 -4.71
CA SER A 59 -12.60 13.69 -4.16
C SER A 59 -13.03 14.26 -2.81
N ASP A 60 -14.33 14.35 -2.55
CA ASP A 60 -14.86 15.07 -1.38
C ASP A 60 -14.79 14.23 -0.09
N ASN A 61 -14.78 12.90 -0.22
CA ASN A 61 -14.73 11.99 0.93
C ASN A 61 -13.28 11.60 1.29
N LEU A 62 -12.65 12.41 2.15
CA LEU A 62 -11.29 12.15 2.65
C LEU A 62 -11.17 10.83 3.40
N VAL A 63 -12.19 10.45 4.17
CA VAL A 63 -12.15 9.22 4.96
C VAL A 63 -12.13 8.01 4.03
N ALA A 64 -13.02 7.98 3.02
CA ALA A 64 -13.03 6.94 2.01
C ALA A 64 -11.71 6.87 1.23
N ASN A 65 -11.07 8.00 0.96
CA ASN A 65 -9.76 8.04 0.33
C ASN A 65 -8.67 7.36 1.18
N ILE A 66 -8.58 7.73 2.46
CA ILE A 66 -7.59 7.16 3.39
C ILE A 66 -7.87 5.66 3.61
N VAL A 67 -9.13 5.28 3.85
CA VAL A 67 -9.52 3.88 4.07
C VAL A 67 -9.28 3.03 2.83
N GLY A 68 -9.66 3.52 1.63
CA GLY A 68 -9.39 2.82 0.37
C GLY A 68 -7.89 2.64 0.10
N GLY A 69 -7.07 3.62 0.50
CA GLY A 69 -5.62 3.50 0.51
C GLY A 69 -5.11 2.44 1.49
N GLY A 70 -5.61 2.44 2.73
CA GLY A 70 -5.22 1.50 3.78
C GLY A 70 -5.64 0.05 3.50
N VAL A 71 -6.79 -0.17 2.87
CA VAL A 71 -7.21 -1.52 2.41
C VAL A 71 -6.26 -2.05 1.35
N ALA A 72 -5.83 -1.21 0.40
CA ALA A 72 -4.87 -1.62 -0.62
C ALA A 72 -3.48 -1.88 -0.02
N GLU A 73 -3.02 -1.01 0.88
CA GLU A 73 -1.75 -1.16 1.61
C GLU A 73 -1.72 -2.45 2.44
N SER A 74 -2.75 -2.69 3.26
CA SER A 74 -2.83 -3.88 4.11
C SER A 74 -2.91 -5.17 3.31
N GLY A 75 -3.64 -5.18 2.19
CA GLY A 75 -3.68 -6.30 1.25
C GLY A 75 -2.31 -6.59 0.63
N ALA A 76 -1.56 -5.55 0.27
CA ALA A 76 -0.22 -5.66 -0.28
C ALA A 76 0.83 -6.12 0.76
N GLN A 77 0.74 -5.59 1.98
CA GLN A 77 1.57 -6.02 3.11
C GLN A 77 1.36 -7.51 3.39
N GLN A 78 0.09 -7.93 3.56
CA GLN A 78 -0.21 -9.32 3.88
C GLN A 78 0.19 -10.29 2.78
N ALA A 79 0.03 -9.93 1.51
CA ALA A 79 0.49 -10.77 0.41
C ALA A 79 2.01 -11.02 0.48
N GLY A 80 2.78 -9.97 0.82
CA GLY A 80 4.22 -10.07 1.03
C GLY A 80 4.61 -10.94 2.22
N ASP A 81 4.01 -10.70 3.38
CA ASP A 81 4.30 -11.45 4.62
C ASP A 81 3.97 -12.93 4.47
N VAL A 82 2.83 -13.23 3.85
CA VAL A 82 2.41 -14.60 3.57
C VAL A 82 3.37 -15.27 2.58
N MET A 83 3.82 -14.57 1.53
CA MET A 83 4.84 -15.12 0.62
C MET A 83 6.12 -15.49 1.38
N GLN A 84 6.64 -14.60 2.22
CA GLN A 84 7.85 -14.87 3.00
C GLN A 84 7.66 -16.04 3.97
N ALA A 85 6.53 -16.07 4.69
CA ALA A 85 6.20 -17.17 5.59
C ALA A 85 6.15 -18.51 4.85
N TYR A 86 5.54 -18.57 3.66
CA TYR A 86 5.53 -19.79 2.85
C TYR A 86 6.90 -20.19 2.34
N LYS A 87 7.75 -19.24 1.96
CA LYS A 87 9.12 -19.53 1.55
C LYS A 87 9.91 -20.14 2.72
N THR A 88 9.81 -19.55 3.90
CA THR A 88 10.45 -20.08 5.12
C THR A 88 9.90 -21.47 5.47
N ALA A 89 8.59 -21.65 5.43
CA ALA A 89 7.95 -22.94 5.67
C ALA A 89 8.43 -24.02 4.68
N TYR A 90 8.56 -23.67 3.40
CA TYR A 90 9.11 -24.56 2.38
C TYR A 90 10.55 -24.96 2.69
N LEU A 91 11.42 -24.01 3.05
CA LEU A 91 12.80 -24.29 3.45
C LEU A 91 12.90 -25.18 4.69
N LEU A 92 11.96 -25.04 5.63
CA LEU A 92 11.84 -25.88 6.82
C LEU A 92 11.10 -27.21 6.56
N SER A 93 10.72 -27.50 5.31
CA SER A 93 9.94 -28.69 4.95
C SER A 93 8.63 -28.84 5.75
N SER A 94 8.04 -27.71 6.13
CA SER A 94 6.77 -27.63 6.84
C SER A 94 5.58 -27.81 5.90
N SER A 95 4.46 -28.30 6.41
CA SER A 95 3.25 -28.55 5.62
C SER A 95 2.61 -27.24 5.14
N PRO A 96 2.43 -27.02 3.81
CA PRO A 96 1.79 -25.81 3.30
C PRO A 96 0.35 -25.64 3.78
N LYS A 97 -0.38 -26.75 3.95
CA LYS A 97 -1.76 -26.74 4.47
C LYS A 97 -1.82 -26.28 5.92
N ALA A 98 -0.86 -26.72 6.74
CA ALA A 98 -0.78 -26.30 8.14
C ALA A 98 -0.48 -24.80 8.25
N ASN A 99 0.46 -24.30 7.44
CA ASN A 99 0.77 -22.86 7.40
C ASN A 99 -0.43 -22.02 6.92
N PHE A 100 -1.17 -22.50 5.91
CA PHE A 100 -2.40 -21.83 5.48
C PHE A 100 -3.41 -21.70 6.62
N MET A 101 -3.70 -22.81 7.31
CA MET A 101 -4.62 -22.81 8.43
C MET A 101 -4.14 -21.92 9.58
N ALA A 102 -2.84 -21.93 9.87
CA ALA A 102 -2.24 -21.06 10.87
C ALA A 102 -2.43 -19.58 10.53
N SER A 103 -2.24 -19.18 9.27
CA SER A 103 -2.47 -17.80 8.82
C SER A 103 -3.94 -17.38 8.93
N ILE A 104 -4.88 -18.27 8.59
CA ILE A 104 -6.33 -17.99 8.73
C ILE A 104 -6.70 -17.81 10.21
N ILE A 105 -6.28 -18.74 11.07
CA ILE A 105 -6.56 -18.66 12.52
C ILE A 105 -5.90 -17.41 13.10
N GLY A 106 -4.64 -17.15 12.77
CA GLY A 106 -3.90 -15.98 13.21
C GLY A 106 -4.60 -14.68 12.80
N THR A 107 -5.08 -14.59 11.55
CA THR A 107 -5.82 -13.42 11.07
C THR A 107 -7.10 -13.21 11.88
N ILE A 108 -7.91 -14.26 12.08
CA ILE A 108 -9.17 -14.17 12.83
C ILE A 108 -8.93 -13.71 14.28
N VAL A 109 -7.89 -14.23 14.94
CA VAL A 109 -7.53 -13.86 16.31
C VAL A 109 -6.91 -12.45 16.38
N SER A 110 -6.16 -12.04 15.37
CA SER A 110 -5.47 -10.74 15.34
C SER A 110 -6.42 -9.56 15.26
N ILE A 111 -7.58 -9.71 14.60
CA ILE A 111 -8.57 -8.62 14.42
C ILE A 111 -9.03 -8.05 15.77
N PRO A 112 -9.65 -8.83 16.69
CA PRO A 112 -10.07 -8.30 17.98
C PRO A 112 -8.88 -7.89 18.84
N MET A 113 -7.75 -8.61 18.77
CA MET A 113 -6.56 -8.28 19.54
C MET A 113 -5.98 -6.91 19.15
N ALA A 114 -5.98 -6.57 17.86
CA ALA A 114 -5.51 -5.27 17.38
C ALA A 114 -6.38 -4.12 17.91
N VAL A 115 -7.71 -4.29 17.89
CA VAL A 115 -8.65 -3.30 18.44
C VAL A 115 -8.44 -3.12 19.94
N ILE A 116 -8.41 -4.22 20.71
CA ILE A 116 -8.18 -4.18 22.17
C ILE A 116 -6.84 -3.52 22.50
N SER A 117 -5.78 -3.84 21.75
CA SER A 117 -4.44 -3.27 21.98
C SER A 117 -4.41 -1.77 21.72
N TYR A 118 -5.11 -1.30 20.67
CA TYR A 118 -5.23 0.12 20.37
C TYR A 118 -6.04 0.86 21.45
N ASP A 119 -7.16 0.30 21.89
CA ASP A 119 -7.97 0.89 22.96
C ASP A 119 -7.20 0.97 24.28
N LEU A 120 -6.48 -0.10 24.64
CA LEU A 120 -5.61 -0.11 25.82
C LEU A 120 -4.52 0.96 25.72
N TYR A 121 -3.91 1.15 24.55
CA TYR A 121 -2.91 2.19 24.33
C TYR A 121 -3.51 3.60 24.50
N ARG A 122 -4.70 3.83 23.95
CA ARG A 122 -5.43 5.10 24.07
C ARG A 122 -5.83 5.40 25.51
N ASP A 123 -6.22 4.39 26.27
CA ASP A 123 -6.62 4.55 27.67
C ASP A 123 -5.40 4.78 28.57
N ALA A 124 -4.27 4.13 28.27
CA ALA A 124 -3.03 4.26 29.03
C ALA A 124 -2.27 5.57 28.77
N TYR A 125 -2.36 6.11 27.56
CA TYR A 125 -1.61 7.29 27.14
C TYR A 125 -2.51 8.36 26.54
N ASN A 126 -2.36 9.59 27.03
CA ASN A 126 -2.99 10.75 26.38
C ASN A 126 -2.24 11.05 25.07
N ILE A 127 -2.82 10.66 23.94
CA ILE A 127 -2.26 10.93 22.61
C ILE A 127 -2.39 12.43 22.34
N PRO A 128 -1.28 13.20 22.30
CA PRO A 128 -1.37 14.64 22.13
C PRO A 128 -1.89 14.97 20.72
N ILE A 129 -2.95 15.75 20.65
CA ILE A 129 -3.57 16.18 19.38
C ILE A 129 -2.59 17.11 18.61
N ASP A 130 -1.71 17.79 19.34
CA ASP A 130 -0.80 18.80 18.78
C ASP A 130 0.41 18.17 18.08
N THR A 131 0.87 17.00 18.54
CA THR A 131 1.97 16.25 17.90
C THR A 131 1.40 15.30 16.87
N LYS A 132 1.16 15.82 15.67
CA LYS A 132 0.65 14.99 14.58
C LYS A 132 1.70 13.96 14.15
N PRO A 133 1.39 12.65 14.13
CA PRO A 133 2.34 11.64 13.69
C PRO A 133 2.79 11.92 12.25
N PRO A 134 4.11 11.95 11.95
CA PRO A 134 4.59 12.31 10.62
C PRO A 134 4.00 11.44 9.50
N ALA A 135 3.85 10.14 9.74
CA ALA A 135 3.22 9.22 8.79
C ALA A 135 1.75 9.59 8.53
N ALA A 136 0.97 9.85 9.58
CA ALA A 136 -0.43 10.23 9.44
C ALA A 136 -0.61 11.54 8.65
N GLU A 137 0.28 12.52 8.86
CA GLU A 137 0.24 13.77 8.10
C GLU A 137 0.52 13.57 6.62
N ILE A 138 1.43 12.67 6.24
CA ILE A 138 1.71 12.37 4.82
C ILE A 138 0.46 11.78 4.15
N TRP A 139 -0.21 10.83 4.81
CA TRP A 139 -1.44 10.22 4.31
C TRP A 139 -2.60 11.21 4.21
N ALA A 140 -2.79 12.04 5.25
CA ALA A 140 -3.82 13.07 5.27
C ALA A 140 -3.54 14.17 4.23
N SER A 141 -2.28 14.54 4.02
CA SER A 141 -1.88 15.52 3.01
C SER A 141 -2.15 15.00 1.61
N MET A 142 -1.89 13.72 1.34
CA MET A 142 -2.22 13.10 0.06
C MET A 142 -3.75 13.10 -0.18
N ALA A 143 -4.56 12.74 0.81
CA ALA A 143 -6.01 12.78 0.69
C ALA A 143 -6.53 14.21 0.45
N ARG A 144 -5.99 15.21 1.15
CA ARG A 144 -6.32 16.64 0.93
C ARG A 144 -5.90 17.11 -0.45
N LEU A 145 -4.72 16.74 -0.91
CA LEU A 145 -4.25 17.03 -2.27
C LEU A 145 -5.21 16.50 -3.32
N MET A 146 -5.69 15.27 -3.14
CA MET A 146 -6.67 14.69 -4.07
C MET A 146 -8.04 15.40 -4.03
N ARG A 147 -8.45 15.95 -2.89
CA ARG A 147 -9.68 16.76 -2.78
C ARG A 147 -9.51 18.15 -3.40
N ASP A 148 -8.50 18.88 -2.95
CA ASP A 148 -8.30 20.29 -3.26
C ASP A 148 -7.71 20.51 -4.67
N GLY A 149 -7.25 19.41 -5.29
CA GLY A 149 -6.69 19.39 -6.63
C GLY A 149 -5.24 19.88 -6.68
N VAL A 150 -4.63 19.71 -7.85
CA VAL A 150 -3.23 20.12 -8.12
C VAL A 150 -3.05 21.63 -8.28
N SER A 151 -4.11 22.44 -8.20
CA SER A 151 -4.05 23.90 -8.29
C SER A 151 -3.38 24.55 -7.08
N GLY A 152 -3.39 23.89 -5.91
CA GLY A 152 -2.68 24.32 -4.71
C GLY A 152 -1.20 23.95 -4.65
N LEU A 153 -0.70 23.20 -5.64
CA LEU A 153 0.71 22.82 -5.71
C LEU A 153 1.59 23.97 -6.19
N ALA A 154 2.84 24.00 -5.72
CA ALA A 154 3.81 24.95 -6.21
C ALA A 154 3.92 24.90 -7.74
N PRO A 155 4.20 26.03 -8.41
CA PRO A 155 4.40 26.07 -9.85
C PRO A 155 5.41 25.00 -10.29
N HIS A 156 5.16 24.37 -11.43
CA HIS A 156 6.01 23.35 -12.06
C HIS A 156 6.03 21.94 -11.42
N ILE A 157 5.32 21.67 -10.32
CA ILE A 157 5.30 20.30 -9.76
C ILE A 157 4.73 19.27 -10.75
N GLY A 158 3.70 19.62 -11.51
CA GLY A 158 3.14 18.71 -12.53
C GLY A 158 4.17 18.33 -13.60
N ALA A 159 4.96 19.31 -14.06
CA ALA A 159 6.05 19.06 -15.02
C ALA A 159 7.16 18.21 -14.39
N PHE A 160 7.51 18.48 -13.13
CA PHE A 160 8.47 17.68 -12.37
C PHE A 160 8.01 16.22 -12.26
N LEU A 161 6.77 15.97 -11.82
CA LEU A 161 6.19 14.63 -11.73
C LEU A 161 6.22 13.91 -13.08
N LEU A 162 5.85 14.59 -14.16
CA LEU A 162 5.89 14.01 -15.50
C LEU A 162 7.31 13.62 -15.92
N VAL A 163 8.30 14.51 -15.74
CA VAL A 163 9.69 14.26 -16.10
C VAL A 163 10.25 13.07 -15.32
N PHE A 164 10.01 13.02 -14.00
CA PHE A 164 10.49 11.93 -13.17
C PHE A 164 9.73 10.62 -13.40
N ALA A 165 8.43 10.66 -13.73
CA ALA A 165 7.68 9.49 -14.13
C ALA A 165 8.21 8.91 -15.46
N LEU A 166 8.48 9.76 -16.45
CA LEU A 166 9.08 9.35 -17.72
C LEU A 166 10.48 8.79 -17.52
N PHE A 167 11.32 9.48 -16.72
CA PHE A 167 12.65 9.01 -16.38
C PHE A 167 12.62 7.68 -15.65
N GLY A 168 11.77 7.52 -14.63
CA GLY A 168 11.61 6.27 -13.89
C GLY A 168 11.11 5.12 -14.76
N ALA A 169 10.26 5.39 -15.74
CA ALA A 169 9.78 4.39 -16.69
C ALA A 169 10.87 3.92 -17.67
N THR A 170 11.97 4.66 -17.85
CA THR A 170 13.03 4.24 -18.78
C THR A 170 13.70 2.93 -18.38
N ILE A 171 13.98 2.71 -17.09
CA ILE A 171 14.65 1.51 -16.60
C ILE A 171 13.85 0.23 -16.91
N PRO A 172 12.56 0.11 -16.53
CA PRO A 172 11.77 -1.08 -16.85
C PRO A 172 11.56 -1.25 -18.37
N ILE A 173 11.38 -0.17 -19.13
CA ILE A 173 11.23 -0.24 -20.59
C ILE A 173 12.52 -0.77 -21.24
N LEU A 174 13.69 -0.28 -20.82
CA LEU A 174 14.97 -0.74 -21.33
C LEU A 174 15.24 -2.20 -20.93
N HIS A 175 14.86 -2.62 -19.72
CA HIS A 175 14.97 -4.04 -19.35
C HIS A 175 14.10 -4.95 -20.23
N GLU A 176 12.90 -4.52 -20.60
CA GLU A 176 11.98 -5.33 -21.41
C GLU A 176 12.33 -5.33 -22.92
N PHE A 177 12.69 -4.17 -23.48
CA PHE A 177 12.88 -4.01 -24.93
C PHE A 177 14.35 -3.78 -25.36
N GLY A 178 15.27 -3.62 -24.42
CA GLY A 178 16.67 -3.34 -24.67
C GLY A 178 17.50 -4.56 -25.05
N SER A 179 18.72 -4.30 -25.54
CA SER A 179 19.70 -5.35 -25.83
C SER A 179 20.26 -5.96 -24.52
N PRO A 180 20.55 -7.28 -24.49
CA PRO A 180 21.17 -7.93 -23.34
C PRO A 180 22.46 -7.26 -22.85
N SER A 181 23.21 -6.61 -23.75
CA SER A 181 24.43 -5.87 -23.41
C SER A 181 24.15 -4.62 -22.55
N VAL A 182 23.01 -3.96 -22.75
CA VAL A 182 22.60 -2.78 -21.96
C VAL A 182 22.01 -3.23 -20.63
N ASN A 183 21.16 -4.26 -20.64
CA ASN A 183 20.47 -4.76 -19.44
C ASN A 183 21.45 -5.26 -18.37
N ARG A 184 22.65 -5.70 -18.76
CA ARG A 184 23.72 -6.09 -17.82
C ARG A 184 24.18 -4.96 -16.89
N PHE A 185 24.09 -3.71 -17.33
CA PHE A 185 24.56 -2.54 -16.57
C PHE A 185 23.42 -1.76 -15.91
N LEU A 186 22.17 -2.05 -16.25
CA LEU A 186 21.01 -1.37 -15.67
C LEU A 186 20.69 -1.93 -14.28
N PRO A 187 20.48 -1.07 -13.27
CA PRO A 187 20.00 -1.52 -11.97
C PRO A 187 18.58 -2.10 -12.10
N SER A 188 18.16 -2.88 -11.11
CA SER A 188 16.74 -3.25 -10.98
C SER A 188 15.90 -1.99 -10.79
N ALA A 189 14.85 -1.83 -11.60
CA ALA A 189 13.93 -0.70 -11.50
C ALA A 189 13.33 -0.58 -10.10
N THR A 190 12.95 -1.71 -9.50
CA THR A 190 12.40 -1.79 -8.15
C THR A 190 13.44 -1.37 -7.10
N ALA A 191 14.67 -1.85 -7.22
CA ALA A 191 15.73 -1.50 -6.28
C ALA A 191 16.10 -0.02 -6.37
N PHE A 192 16.16 0.53 -7.58
CA PHE A 192 16.37 1.95 -7.80
C PHE A 192 15.24 2.79 -7.19
N ALA A 193 13.98 2.40 -7.41
CA ALA A 193 12.82 3.11 -6.85
C ALA A 193 12.77 3.09 -5.33
N ILE A 194 13.21 2.00 -4.69
CA ILE A 194 13.25 1.88 -3.22
C ILE A 194 14.43 2.66 -2.62
N GLY A 195 15.54 2.80 -3.34
CA GLY A 195 16.72 3.53 -2.88
C GLY A 195 16.64 5.05 -2.99
N MET A 196 15.64 5.60 -3.69
CA MET A 196 15.38 7.04 -3.81
C MET A 196 14.46 7.53 -2.69
#